data_AF-A0A957AEU8-F1
#
_entry.id   AF-A0A957AEU8-F1
#
_cell.length_a   1.000
_cell.length_b   1.000
_cell.length_c   1.000
_cell.angle_alpha   90.00
_cell.angle_beta   90.00
_cell.angle_gamma   90.00
#
_symmetry.space_group_name_H-M   'P 1'
#
loop_
_entity.id
_entity.type
_entity.pdbx_description
1 polymer ?
#
loop_
_entity_poly.entity_id
_entity_poly.type
_entity_poly.pdbx_seq_one_letter_code
_entity_poly.pdbx_strand_id
1 'polypeptide(L)'
;KLAGLKVTDAQCGFKAISREAARALLPLVQDTQWFWDTELLWVAQANGYRMAEVPVRWDEDPDTRVKIIKTATDDLKGIWRLKRGGIPKVAGRA
;
A
#
# COMPACT_ATOMS: atom_id res chain seq x y z
N LYS A 1 -10.38 -5.97 7.54
CA LYS A 1 -9.45 -5.82 6.40
C LYS A 1 -9.70 -4.49 5.73
N LEU A 2 -8.71 -3.60 5.68
CA LEU A 2 -8.84 -2.26 5.12
C LEU A 2 -9.24 -2.35 3.64
N ALA A 3 -10.36 -1.75 3.26
CA ALA A 3 -10.80 -1.61 1.86
C ALA A 3 -10.83 -2.89 0.99
N GLY A 4 -10.99 -4.07 1.61
CA GLY A 4 -11.02 -5.36 0.89
C GLY A 4 -9.64 -5.93 0.55
N LEU A 5 -8.54 -5.34 1.04
CA LEU A 5 -7.20 -5.92 0.94
C LEU A 5 -7.14 -7.29 1.59
N LYS A 6 -6.49 -8.26 0.93
CA LYS A 6 -6.33 -9.62 1.45
C LYS A 6 -5.23 -9.75 2.51
N VAL A 7 -4.28 -8.82 2.51
CA VAL A 7 -3.25 -8.69 3.56
C VAL A 7 -3.86 -8.22 4.88
N THR A 8 -3.23 -8.57 5.99
CA THR A 8 -3.65 -8.15 7.33
C THR A 8 -2.84 -6.97 7.83
N ASP A 9 -1.56 -6.89 7.45
CA ASP A 9 -0.68 -5.78 7.75
C ASP A 9 -0.20 -5.11 6.46
N ALA A 10 -0.78 -3.94 6.15
CA ALA A 10 -0.36 -3.14 5.02
C ALA A 10 0.83 -2.22 5.35
N GLN A 11 1.00 -1.85 6.62
CA GLN A 11 1.90 -0.79 7.08
C GLN A 11 3.24 -1.31 7.61
N CYS A 12 3.47 -2.63 7.59
CA CYS A 12 4.79 -3.20 7.82
C CYS A 12 5.83 -2.56 6.88
N GLY A 13 6.91 -2.03 7.45
CA GLY A 13 7.96 -1.31 6.71
C GLY A 13 8.82 -2.20 5.79
N PHE A 14 8.65 -3.52 5.83
CA PHE A 14 9.41 -4.45 5.02
C PHE A 14 8.58 -5.05 3.89
N LYS A 15 8.97 -4.79 2.63
CA LYS A 15 8.29 -5.31 1.44
C LYS A 15 9.29 -5.81 0.41
N ALA A 16 9.00 -6.98 -0.16
CA ALA A 16 9.74 -7.54 -1.29
C ALA A 16 8.85 -7.56 -2.53
N ILE A 17 9.37 -7.09 -3.66
CA ILE A 17 8.65 -6.99 -4.94
C ILE A 17 9.55 -7.44 -6.08
N SER A 18 9.01 -8.18 -7.05
CA SER A 18 9.77 -8.55 -8.24
C SER A 18 10.07 -7.29 -9.08
N ARG A 19 11.16 -7.33 -9.85
CA ARG A 19 11.56 -6.20 -10.71
C ARG A 19 10.45 -5.83 -11.70
N GLU A 20 9.79 -6.83 -12.27
CA GLU A 20 8.70 -6.68 -13.24
C GLU A 20 7.49 -6.02 -12.60
N ALA A 21 7.10 -6.50 -11.40
CA ALA A 21 5.99 -5.93 -10.65
C ALA A 21 6.29 -4.48 -10.24
N ALA A 22 7.51 -4.18 -9.78
CA ALA A 22 7.92 -2.84 -9.41
C ALA A 22 7.84 -1.86 -10.59
N ARG A 23 8.35 -2.26 -11.76
CA ARG A 23 8.29 -1.43 -12.98
C ARG A 23 6.86 -1.12 -13.43
N ALA A 24 5.94 -2.06 -13.22
CA ALA A 24 4.55 -1.91 -13.61
C ALA A 24 3.69 -1.13 -12.59
N LEU A 25 3.91 -1.38 -11.29
CA LEU A 25 3.04 -0.88 -10.21
C LEU A 25 3.50 0.46 -9.65
N LEU A 26 4.81 0.67 -9.45
CA LEU A 26 5.30 1.89 -8.79
C LEU A 26 4.90 3.19 -9.51
N PRO A 27 4.86 3.26 -10.86
CA PRO A 27 4.39 4.46 -11.55
C PRO A 27 2.90 4.79 -11.32
N LEU A 28 2.12 3.84 -10.79
CA LEU A 28 0.69 4.00 -10.53
C LEU A 28 0.40 4.44 -9.08
N VAL A 29 1.40 4.41 -8.21
CA VAL A 29 1.28 4.86 -6.82
C VAL A 29 1.57 6.35 -6.76
N GLN A 30 0.66 7.13 -6.17
CA GLN A 30 0.73 8.59 -6.15
C GLN A 30 1.20 9.13 -4.81
N ASP A 31 0.87 8.44 -3.73
CA ASP A 31 1.27 8.83 -2.39
C ASP A 31 2.79 8.69 -2.22
N THR A 32 3.40 9.50 -1.37
CA THR A 32 4.84 9.41 -1.05
C THR A 32 5.06 9.44 0.45
N GLN A 33 3.99 9.27 1.21
CA GLN A 33 3.92 9.34 2.66
C GLN A 33 3.43 7.98 3.20
N TRP A 34 2.89 7.97 4.40
CA TRP A 34 2.44 6.76 5.12
C TRP A 34 1.39 5.91 4.37
N PHE A 35 0.64 6.51 3.43
CA PHE A 35 -0.35 5.79 2.66
C PHE A 35 0.26 5.03 1.47
N TRP A 36 1.51 5.30 1.10
CA TRP A 36 2.19 4.68 -0.06
C TRP A 36 2.09 3.16 -0.06
N ASP A 37 2.36 2.53 1.07
CA ASP A 37 2.30 1.08 1.22
C ASP A 37 0.90 0.52 0.95
N THR A 38 -0.10 1.18 1.52
CA THR A 38 -1.50 0.78 1.36
C THR A 38 -1.96 0.97 -0.08
N GLU A 39 -1.60 2.08 -0.72
CA GLU A 39 -1.91 2.34 -2.12
C GLU A 39 -1.24 1.30 -3.03
N LEU A 40 0.04 1.00 -2.81
CA LEU A 40 0.76 -0.02 -3.58
C LEU A 40 0.06 -1.39 -3.50
N LEU A 41 -0.29 -1.83 -2.29
CA LEU A 41 -0.95 -3.12 -2.08
C LEU A 41 -2.36 -3.16 -2.70
N TRP A 42 -3.08 -2.04 -2.64
CA TRP A 42 -4.42 -1.96 -3.22
C TRP A 42 -4.39 -1.96 -4.74
N VAL A 43 -3.47 -1.21 -5.35
CA VAL A 43 -3.22 -1.23 -6.79
C VAL A 43 -2.77 -2.62 -7.23
N ALA A 44 -1.84 -3.26 -6.51
CA ALA A 44 -1.39 -4.62 -6.81
C ALA A 44 -2.55 -5.63 -6.80
N GLN A 45 -3.39 -5.60 -5.78
CA GLN A 45 -4.56 -6.48 -5.68
C GLN A 45 -5.56 -6.24 -6.82
N ALA A 46 -5.86 -4.98 -7.11
CA ALA A 46 -6.80 -4.61 -8.16
C ALA A 46 -6.29 -4.97 -9.57
N ASN A 47 -4.99 -5.13 -9.73
CA ASN A 47 -4.33 -5.56 -10.98
C ASN A 47 -3.99 -7.07 -10.99
N GLY A 48 -4.55 -7.85 -10.04
CA GLY A 48 -4.45 -9.31 -10.04
C GLY A 48 -3.07 -9.87 -9.66
N TYR A 49 -2.20 -9.07 -9.04
CA TYR A 49 -0.91 -9.57 -8.55
C TYR A 49 -1.11 -10.51 -7.36
N ARG A 50 -0.30 -11.58 -7.33
CA ARG A 50 -0.22 -12.47 -6.16
C ARG A 50 0.61 -11.79 -5.08
N MET A 51 0.11 -11.83 -3.86
CA MET A 51 0.77 -11.29 -2.67
C MET A 51 0.75 -12.37 -1.59
N ALA A 52 1.83 -12.46 -0.83
CA ALA A 52 1.95 -13.34 0.33
C ALA A 52 2.45 -12.51 1.51
N GLU A 53 1.86 -12.76 2.68
CA GLU A 53 2.31 -12.19 3.95
C GLU A 53 3.22 -13.22 4.63
N VAL A 54 4.44 -12.81 4.95
CA VAL A 54 5.42 -13.69 5.62
C VAL A 54 5.63 -13.13 7.03
N PRO A 55 5.30 -13.89 8.09
CA PRO A 55 5.43 -13.40 9.44
C PRO A 55 6.90 -13.19 9.79
N VAL A 56 7.21 -12.03 10.37
CA VAL A 56 8.53 -11.67 10.87
C VAL A 56 8.41 -11.18 12.30
N ARG A 57 9.43 -11.42 13.12
CA ARG A 57 9.54 -10.77 14.42
C ARG A 57 10.11 -9.38 14.18
N TRP A 58 9.32 -8.36 14.51
CA TRP A 58 9.75 -6.97 14.50
C TRP A 58 10.03 -6.53 15.94
N ASP A 59 11.16 -5.85 16.14
CA ASP A 59 11.48 -5.18 17.40
C ASP A 59 11.25 -3.69 17.18
N GLU A 60 10.33 -3.11 17.95
CA GLU A 60 9.86 -1.75 17.73
C GLU A 60 10.65 -0.78 18.62
N ASP A 61 11.19 0.27 18.02
CA ASP A 61 11.84 1.34 18.77
C ASP A 61 10.75 2.23 19.41
N PRO A 62 10.74 2.39 20.74
CA PRO A 62 9.76 3.21 21.43
C PRO A 62 9.89 4.71 21.15
N ASP A 63 11.00 5.20 20.57
CA ASP A 63 11.14 6.60 20.16
C ASP A 63 10.46 6.87 18.80
N THR A 64 9.18 7.26 18.85
CA THR A 64 8.39 7.57 17.66
C THR A 64 8.31 9.06 17.35
N ARG A 65 8.68 9.44 16.12
CA ARG A 65 8.51 10.80 15.58
C ARG A 65 7.22 10.96 14.77
N VAL A 66 6.34 9.96 14.81
CA VAL A 66 5.14 9.90 13.97
C VAL A 66 4.03 10.79 14.52
N LYS A 67 3.50 11.69 13.68
CA LYS A 67 2.37 12.56 14.01
C LYS A 67 1.05 11.84 13.72
N ILE A 68 0.58 11.04 14.67
CA ILE A 68 -0.57 10.11 14.54
C ILE A 68 -1.80 10.75 13.86
N ILE A 69 -2.25 11.92 14.33
CA ILE A 69 -3.45 12.58 13.78
C ILE A 69 -3.26 12.94 12.31
N LYS A 70 -2.11 13.50 11.95
CA LYS A 70 -1.80 13.88 10.58
C LYS A 70 -1.78 12.63 9.68
N THR A 71 -1.07 11.59 10.10
CA THR A 71 -1.00 10.31 9.40
C THR A 71 -2.39 9.73 9.14
N ALA A 72 -3.25 9.66 10.16
CA ALA A 72 -4.61 9.15 10.01
C ALA A 72 -5.44 9.97 9.01
N THR A 73 -5.33 11.30 9.03
CA THR A 73 -6.07 12.15 8.07
C THR A 73 -5.57 11.99 6.64
N ASP A 74 -4.27 11.80 6.44
CA ASP A 74 -3.68 11.65 5.11
C ASP A 74 -4.02 10.26 4.53
N ASP A 75 -4.01 9.20 5.36
CA ASP A 75 -4.46 7.87 4.96
C ASP A 75 -5.95 7.86 4.53
N LEU A 76 -6.83 8.52 5.29
CA LEU A 76 -8.25 8.62 4.94
C LEU A 76 -8.47 9.34 3.60
N LYS A 77 -7.70 10.39 3.32
CA LYS A 77 -7.73 11.08 2.01
C LYS A 77 -7.27 10.15 0.89
N GLY A 78 -6.21 9.38 1.10
CA GLY A 78 -5.72 8.38 0.16
C GLY A 78 -6.79 7.33 -0.17
N ILE A 79 -7.47 6.82 0.84
CA ILE A 79 -8.59 5.87 0.65
C ILE A 79 -9.71 6.51 -0.17
N TRP A 80 -10.11 7.74 0.15
CA TRP A 80 -11.17 8.44 -0.57
C TRP A 80 -10.77 8.71 -2.03
N ARG A 81 -9.51 9.11 -2.28
CA ARG A 81 -8.95 9.31 -3.63
C ARG A 81 -9.12 8.06 -4.48
N LEU A 82 -8.69 6.89 -4.00
CA LEU A 82 -8.79 5.63 -4.75
C LEU A 82 -10.24 5.18 -4.94
N LYS A 83 -11.11 5.39 -3.95
CA LYS A 83 -12.54 5.05 -4.07
C LYS A 83 -13.28 5.91 -5.09
N ARG A 84 -12.97 7.20 -5.19
CA ARG A 84 -13.64 8.13 -6.11
C ARG A 84 -13.00 8.19 -7.49
N GLY A 85 -11.67 8.19 -7.56
CA GLY A 85 -10.91 8.29 -8.80
C GLY A 85 -10.75 6.95 -9.53
N GLY A 86 -11.09 5.84 -8.87
CA GLY A 86 -10.82 4.51 -9.36
C GLY A 86 -9.37 4.08 -9.09
N ILE A 87 -9.14 2.77 -9.14
CA ILE A 87 -7.81 2.20 -8.95
C ILE A 87 -7.11 2.12 -10.31
N PRO A 88 -5.91 2.72 -10.47
CA PRO A 88 -5.19 2.70 -11.74
C PRO A 88 -4.84 1.27 -12.19
N LYS A 89 -4.82 1.07 -13.50
CA LYS A 89 -4.60 -0.23 -14.14
C LYS A 89 -3.27 -0.28 -14.88
N VAL A 90 -2.59 -1.41 -14.77
CA VAL A 90 -1.38 -1.71 -15.54
C VAL A 90 -1.77 -1.97 -16.99
N ALA A 91 -1.16 -1.26 -17.94
CA ALA A 91 -1.44 -1.47 -19.36
C ALA A 91 -1.22 -2.95 -19.74
N GLY A 92 -2.25 -3.56 -20.35
CA GLY A 92 -2.21 -4.98 -20.75
C GLY A 92 -2.54 -6.00 -19.64
N ARG A 93 -2.94 -5.57 -18.45
CA ARG A 93 -3.53 -6.43 -17.40
C ARG A 93 -4.90 -5.89 -16.99
N ALA A 94 -5.95 -6.66 -17.26
CA ALA A 94 -7.33 -6.35 -16.88
C ALA A 94 -7.57 -6.59 -15.39
#